data_AF-A0A7S7UP09-F1
#
_entry.id   AF-A0A7S7UP09-F1
#
_cell.length_a   1.000
_cell.length_b   1.000
_cell.length_c   1.000
_cell.angle_alpha   90.00
_cell.angle_beta   90.00
_cell.angle_gamma   90.00
#
_symmetry.space_group_name_H-M   'P 1'
#
loop_
_entity.id
_entity.type
_entity.pdbx_description
1 polymer ?
#
loop_
_entity_poly.entity_id
_entity_poly.type
_entity_poly.pdbx_seq_one_letter_code
_entity_poly.pdbx_strand_id
1 'polypeptide(L)' 'MSAIGNVLDEHERRVAAITAIAIEVGALVLSESAGEPTSTVNPNAEKLVYAKAFRAWADGAIEGIAEDIFETVGEVLDA' A
#
# COMPACT_ATOMS: atom_id res chain seq x y z
N MET A 1 -2.99 12.96 23.70
CA MET A 1 -2.96 12.74 22.24
C MET A 1 -4.40 12.65 21.76
N SER A 2 -4.73 13.32 20.66
CA SER A 2 -6.10 13.36 20.10
C SER A 2 -6.36 12.08 19.29
N ALA A 3 -7.58 11.56 19.33
CA ALA A 3 -8.00 10.41 18.51
C ALA A 3 -7.71 10.61 17.01
N ILE A 4 -7.77 11.86 16.54
CA ILE A 4 -7.46 12.24 15.15
C ILE A 4 -5.99 11.99 14.80
N GLY A 5 -5.08 12.18 15.75
CA GLY A 5 -3.64 11.96 15.53
C GLY A 5 -3.27 10.49 15.39
N ASN A 6 -3.96 9.60 16.11
CA ASN A 6 -3.75 8.16 15.99
C ASN A 6 -4.24 7.62 14.65
N VAL A 7 -5.42 8.05 14.19
CA VAL A 7 -6.00 7.57 12.92
C VAL A 7 -5.15 8.00 11.70
N LEU A 8 -4.59 9.22 11.72
CA LEU A 8 -3.69 9.68 10.66
C LEU A 8 -2.38 8.87 10.63
N ASP A 9 -1.78 8.60 11.79
CA ASP A 9 -0.56 7.78 11.91
C ASP A 9 -0.81 6.33 11.49
N GLU A 10 -1.98 5.76 11.81
CA GLU A 10 -2.38 4.41 11.36
C GLU A 10 -2.55 4.35 9.83
N HIS A 11 -3.19 5.34 9.22
CA HIS A 11 -3.36 5.40 7.77
C HIS A 11 -2.03 5.60 7.04
N GLU A 12 -1.18 6.54 7.47
CA GLU A 12 0.14 6.80 6.87
C GLU A 12 1.04 5.54 6.92
N ARG A 13 1.01 4.80 8.04
CA ARG A 13 1.72 3.52 8.16
C ARG A 13 1.19 2.47 7.18
N ARG A 14 -0.12 2.42 6.98
CA ARG A 14 -0.77 1.52 6.03
C ARG A 14 -0.33 1.83 4.60
N VAL A 15 -0.36 3.11 4.21
CA VAL A 15 0.10 3.59 2.89
C VAL A 15 1.57 3.22 2.67
N ALA A 16 2.44 3.47 3.66
CA ALA A 16 3.86 3.15 3.55
C ALA A 16 4.11 1.63 3.39
N ALA A 17 3.42 0.80 4.17
CA ALA A 17 3.55 -0.66 4.09
C ALA A 17 3.08 -1.19 2.72
N ILE A 18 1.94 -0.71 2.23
CA ILE A 18 1.37 -1.16 0.94
C ILE A 18 2.19 -0.63 -0.23
N THR A 19 2.76 0.58 -0.14
CA THR A 19 3.71 1.11 -1.13
C THR A 19 4.95 0.20 -1.23
N ALA A 20 5.50 -0.24 -0.11
CA ALA A 20 6.63 -1.16 -0.10
C ALA A 20 6.29 -2.50 -0.78
N ILE A 21 5.09 -3.04 -0.52
CA ILE A 21 4.58 -4.25 -1.19
C ILE A 21 4.45 -4.01 -2.70
N ALA A 22 3.92 -2.87 -3.11
CA ALA A 22 3.73 -2.53 -4.52
C ALA A 22 5.07 -2.41 -5.27
N ILE A 23 6.10 -1.87 -4.63
CA ILE A 23 7.47 -1.88 -5.15
C ILE A 23 8.02 -3.32 -5.22
N GLU A 24 7.86 -4.11 -4.16
CA GLU A 24 8.37 -5.49 -4.07
C GLU A 24 7.84 -6.39 -5.19
N VAL A 25 6.57 -6.25 -5.57
CA VAL A 25 5.95 -7.03 -6.65
C VAL A 25 6.11 -6.37 -8.02
N GLY A 26 6.80 -5.23 -8.10
CA GLY A 26 7.03 -4.48 -9.31
C GLY A 26 5.78 -3.79 -9.87
N ALA A 27 4.74 -3.59 -9.07
CA ALA A 27 3.58 -2.78 -9.45
C ALA A 27 3.94 -1.29 -9.50
N LEU A 28 4.83 -0.85 -8.61
CA LEU A 28 5.44 0.48 -8.63
C LEU A 28 6.95 0.35 -8.88
N VAL A 29 7.52 1.29 -9.61
CA VAL A 29 8.98 1.47 -9.72
C VAL A 29 9.35 2.81 -9.13
N LEU A 30 10.27 2.82 -8.16
CA LEU A 30 10.94 4.03 -7.69
C LEU A 30 11.87 4.53 -8.80
N SER A 31 11.48 5.60 -9.48
CA SER A 31 12.35 6.28 -10.44
C SER A 31 13.27 7.25 -9.69
N GLU A 32 14.57 6.95 -9.64
CA GLU A 32 15.58 7.82 -9.02
C GLU A 32 15.67 9.21 -9.67
N SER A 33 15.12 9.40 -10.88
CA SER A 33 15.12 10.68 -11.58
C SER A 33 13.80 11.46 -11.49
N ALA A 34 12.73 10.87 -10.95
CA ALA A 34 11.39 11.47 -10.99
C ALA A 34 10.77 11.76 -9.61
N GLY A 35 11.34 11.27 -8.50
CA GLY A 35 10.86 11.59 -7.15
C GLY A 35 9.52 10.94 -6.76
N GLU A 36 8.77 10.39 -7.72
CA GLU A 36 7.48 9.71 -7.52
C GLU A 36 7.51 8.29 -8.13
N PRO A 37 6.89 7.28 -7.47
CA PRO A 37 6.76 5.93 -8.01
C PRO A 37 5.94 5.95 -9.31
N THR A 38 6.30 5.12 -10.30
CA THR A 38 5.53 5.02 -11.56
C THR A 38 4.94 3.61 -11.70
N SER A 39 3.65 3.52 -12.00
CA SER A 39 2.93 2.24 -12.21
C SER A 39 3.46 1.47 -13.41
N THR A 40 3.71 0.16 -13.25
CA THR A 40 4.09 -0.72 -14.36
C THR A 40 2.87 -1.45 -14.90
N VAL A 41 2.77 -1.59 -16.23
CA VAL A 41 1.65 -2.25 -16.91
C VAL A 41 1.78 -3.77 -16.84
N ASN A 42 1.89 -4.32 -15.63
CA ASN A 42 1.83 -5.75 -15.38
C ASN A 42 0.52 -6.11 -14.66
N PRO A 43 -0.49 -6.65 -15.37
CA PRO A 43 -1.80 -6.96 -14.80
C PRO A 43 -1.76 -8.04 -13.70
N ASN A 44 -0.63 -8.75 -13.55
CA ASN A 44 -0.42 -9.64 -12.42
C ASN A 44 0.18 -8.92 -11.21
N ALA A 45 0.94 -7.84 -11.40
CA ALA A 45 1.56 -7.10 -10.30
C ALA A 45 0.49 -6.47 -9.40
N GLU A 46 -0.54 -5.87 -10.00
CA GLU A 46 -1.68 -5.28 -9.26
C GLU A 46 -2.37 -6.31 -8.36
N LYS A 47 -2.72 -7.48 -8.90
CA LYS A 47 -3.33 -8.59 -8.14
C LYS A 47 -2.41 -9.09 -7.02
N LEU A 48 -1.10 -9.07 -7.26
CA LEU A 48 -0.12 -9.46 -6.24
C LEU A 48 -0.02 -8.43 -5.12
N VAL A 49 -0.23 -7.13 -5.39
CA VAL A 49 -0.33 -6.10 -4.34
C VAL A 49 -1.50 -6.42 -3.42
N TYR A 50 -2.70 -6.61 -3.97
CA TYR A 50 -3.87 -7.00 -3.18
C TYR A 50 -3.60 -8.28 -2.37
N ALA A 51 -3.13 -9.35 -3.02
CA ALA A 51 -2.90 -10.62 -2.35
C ALA A 51 -1.90 -10.51 -1.18
N LYS A 52 -0.80 -9.77 -1.38
CA LYS A 52 0.22 -9.57 -0.34
C LYS A 52 -0.24 -8.62 0.76
N ALA A 53 -0.96 -7.55 0.43
CA ALA A 53 -1.49 -6.61 1.41
C ALA A 53 -2.50 -7.30 2.33
N PHE A 54 -3.44 -8.09 1.78
CA PHE A 54 -4.37 -8.87 2.58
C PHE A 54 -3.70 -9.96 3.42
N ARG A 55 -2.63 -10.57 2.91
CA ARG A 55 -1.83 -11.51 3.69
C ARG A 55 -1.14 -10.82 4.87
N ALA A 56 -0.48 -9.69 4.62
CA ALA A 56 0.21 -8.92 5.66
C ALA A 56 -0.77 -8.42 6.74
N TRP A 57 -1.97 -7.99 6.35
CA TRP A 57 -3.06 -7.68 7.27
C TRP A 57 -3.52 -8.90 8.09
N ALA A 58 -3.74 -10.05 7.44
CA ALA A 58 -4.13 -11.29 8.12
C ALA A 58 -3.06 -11.79 9.11
N ASP A 59 -1.79 -11.52 8.81
CA ASP A 59 -0.64 -11.81 9.69
C ASP A 59 -0.46 -10.76 10.81
N GLY A 60 -1.28 -9.70 10.84
CA GLY A 60 -1.23 -8.63 11.84
C GLY A 60 -0.12 -7.60 11.63
N ALA A 61 0.52 -7.58 10.46
CA ALA A 61 1.59 -6.64 10.13
C ALA A 61 1.06 -5.27 9.67
N ILE A 62 -0.21 -5.18 9.29
CA ILE A 62 -0.90 -3.96 8.88
C ILE A 62 -2.18 -3.84 9.70
N GLU A 63 -2.38 -2.70 10.35
CA GLU A 63 -3.57 -2.41 11.15
C GLU A 63 -4.73 -1.88 10.28
N GLY A 64 -5.97 -2.05 10.78
CA GLY A 64 -7.21 -1.67 10.10
C GLY A 64 -8.15 -2.85 9.84
N ILE A 65 -9.23 -2.59 9.10
CA ILE A 65 -10.17 -3.63 8.63
C ILE A 65 -9.88 -4.04 7.18
N ALA A 66 -10.58 -5.06 6.67
CA ALA A 66 -10.38 -5.48 5.28
C ALA A 66 -10.65 -4.37 4.25
N GLU A 67 -11.65 -3.51 4.51
CA GLU A 67 -12.02 -2.37 3.67
C GLU A 67 -10.90 -1.32 3.63
N ASP A 68 -10.34 -0.97 4.79
CA ASP A 68 -9.16 -0.13 4.95
C ASP A 68 -7.97 -0.59 4.08
N ILE A 69 -7.72 -1.90 4.02
CA ILE A 69 -6.65 -2.46 3.18
C ILE A 69 -6.99 -2.32 1.70
N PHE A 70 -8.23 -2.62 1.32
CA PHE A 70 -8.69 -2.53 -0.06
C PHE A 70 -8.56 -1.11 -0.61
N GLU A 71 -9.07 -0.12 0.13
CA GLU A 71 -9.03 1.29 -0.25
C GLU A 71 -7.60 1.80 -0.37
N THR A 72 -6.73 1.49 0.60
CA THR A 72 -5.34 1.92 0.57
C THR A 72 -4.53 1.25 -0.55
N VAL A 73 -4.86 0.01 -0.95
CA VAL A 73 -4.26 -0.59 -2.15
C VAL A 73 -4.66 0.19 -3.40
N GLY A 74 -5.93 0.58 -3.54
CA GLY A 74 -6.39 1.43 -4.63
C GLY A 74 -5.66 2.77 -4.67
N GLU A 75 -5.58 3.46 -3.53
CA GLU A 75 -4.86 4.73 -3.39
C GLU A 75 -3.39 4.63 -3.84
N VAL A 76 -2.68 3.59 -3.39
CA VAL A 76 -1.25 3.39 -3.74
C VAL A 76 -1.04 3.09 -5.22
N LEU A 77 -2.00 2.44 -5.87
CA LEU A 77 -1.89 2.06 -7.28
C LEU A 77 -2.36 3.15 -8.24
N ASP A 78 -3.22 4.05 -7.78
CA ASP A 78 -3.77 5.18 -8.53
C ASP A 78 -2.89 6.45 -8.44
N ALA A 79 -1.89 6.47 -7.55
CA ALA A 79 -0.91 7.55 -7.37
C ALA A 79 0.16 7.58 -8.48
#